data_AF-A0A517Y350-F1
#
_entry.id   AF-A0A517Y350-F1
#
_cell.length_a   1.000
_cell.length_b   1.000
_cell.length_c   1.000
_cell.angle_alpha   90.00
_cell.angle_beta   90.00
_cell.angle_gamma   90.00
#
_symmetry.space_group_name_H-M   'P 1'
#
loop_
_entity.id
_entity.type
_entity.pdbx_description
1 polymer ?
#
loop_
_entity_poly.entity_id
_entity_poly.type
_entity_poly.pdbx_seq_one_letter_code
_entity_poly.pdbx_strand_id
1 'polypeptide(L)'
;MRANDDIATCMWYTGIEPFSKKPVTIARNLRDRKLQRALMQFFKPENYFLVRDALAQAGRADLIGGCDGLIPAQPPKEAIEAKRRQANETLRGDHYHTVANPATGEKPGERGAGPPKPAGYRPGRKTQVRRRK
;
A
#
# COMPACT_ATOMS: atom_id res chain seq x y z
N MET A 1 -17.97 -24.45 33.84
CA MET A 1 -17.98 -23.09 33.25
C MET A 1 -17.09 -23.14 32.01
N ARG A 2 -17.68 -23.41 30.84
CA ARG A 2 -16.98 -23.50 29.55
C ARG A 2 -17.56 -22.42 28.65
N ALA A 3 -16.80 -21.35 28.43
CA ALA A 3 -17.10 -20.33 27.43
C ALA A 3 -15.77 -19.69 27.00
N ASN A 4 -14.82 -20.51 26.53
CA ASN A 4 -13.55 -20.00 26.02
C ASN A 4 -13.62 -19.70 24.50
N ASP A 5 -14.60 -20.28 23.79
CA ASP A 5 -14.66 -20.21 22.33
C ASP A 5 -15.42 -18.98 21.79
N ASP A 6 -16.26 -18.32 22.61
CA ASP A 6 -17.16 -17.25 22.15
C ASP A 6 -16.80 -15.83 22.62
N ILE A 7 -15.74 -15.67 23.41
CA ILE A 7 -15.36 -14.36 23.97
C ILE A 7 -15.01 -13.37 22.85
N ALA A 8 -14.18 -13.79 21.89
CA ALA A 8 -13.79 -12.96 20.75
C ALA A 8 -14.99 -12.59 19.87
N THR A 9 -15.93 -13.51 19.67
CA THR A 9 -17.17 -13.29 18.92
C THR A 9 -18.05 -12.27 19.64
N CYS A 10 -18.24 -12.43 20.95
CA CYS A 10 -19.00 -11.51 21.78
C CYS A 10 -18.39 -10.10 21.74
N MET A 11 -17.07 -9.99 21.89
CA MET A 11 -16.35 -8.72 21.77
C MET A 11 -16.55 -8.11 20.38
N TRP A 12 -16.42 -8.87 19.30
CA TRP A 12 -16.57 -8.38 17.93
C TRP A 12 -17.94 -7.73 17.68
N TYR A 13 -19.02 -8.38 18.12
CA TYR A 13 -20.38 -7.89 17.94
C TYR A 13 -20.74 -6.74 18.89
N THR A 14 -20.39 -6.88 20.18
CA THR A 14 -20.84 -5.93 21.22
C THR A 14 -19.87 -4.75 21.41
N GLY A 15 -18.59 -4.91 21.07
CA GLY A 15 -17.53 -3.95 21.39
C GLY A 15 -17.22 -3.86 22.88
N ILE A 16 -17.69 -4.83 23.69
CA ILE A 16 -17.54 -4.83 25.14
C ILE A 16 -16.80 -6.11 25.57
N GLU A 17 -15.83 -5.96 26.48
CA GLU A 17 -15.17 -7.10 27.12
C GLU A 17 -16.13 -7.73 28.15
N PRO A 18 -16.49 -9.02 28.02
CA PRO A 18 -17.58 -9.62 28.80
C PRO A 18 -17.31 -9.72 30.30
N PHE A 19 -16.05 -9.78 30.74
CA PHE A 19 -15.72 -9.88 32.16
C PHE A 19 -15.63 -8.51 32.85
N SER A 20 -14.95 -7.56 32.23
CA SER A 20 -14.73 -6.21 32.74
C SER A 20 -15.88 -5.25 32.40
N LYS A 21 -16.75 -5.59 31.45
CA LYS A 21 -17.83 -4.74 30.91
C LYS A 21 -17.34 -3.38 30.39
N LYS A 22 -16.06 -3.28 30.02
CA LYS A 22 -15.48 -2.06 29.46
C LYS A 22 -15.54 -2.09 27.93
N PRO A 23 -15.67 -0.93 27.28
CA PRO A 23 -15.60 -0.86 25.83
C PRO A 23 -14.19 -1.22 25.35
N VAL A 24 -14.12 -1.96 24.24
CA VAL A 24 -12.86 -2.39 23.60
C VAL A 24 -12.85 -1.92 22.15
N THR A 25 -11.72 -1.33 21.75
CA THR A 25 -11.49 -0.93 20.36
C THR A 25 -11.13 -2.15 19.52
N ILE A 26 -11.94 -2.42 18.50
CA ILE A 26 -11.79 -3.59 17.62
C ILE A 26 -11.57 -3.12 16.19
N ALA A 27 -10.53 -3.65 15.55
CA ALA A 27 -10.20 -3.35 14.16
C ALA A 27 -11.21 -4.00 13.21
N ARG A 28 -12.23 -3.24 12.80
CA ARG A 28 -13.23 -3.71 11.82
C ARG A 28 -12.74 -3.60 10.38
N ASN A 29 -11.93 -2.58 10.09
CA ASN A 29 -11.46 -2.34 8.73
C ASN A 29 -10.48 -3.42 8.28
N LEU A 30 -10.52 -3.74 6.98
CA LEU A 30 -9.60 -4.72 6.40
C LEU A 30 -8.14 -4.25 6.51
N ARG A 31 -7.89 -2.94 6.36
CA ARG A 31 -6.55 -2.36 6.48
C ARG A 31 -5.98 -2.56 7.87
N ASP A 32 -6.75 -2.25 8.90
CA ASP A 32 -6.32 -2.34 10.30
C ASP A 32 -6.00 -3.79 10.68
N ARG A 33 -6.84 -4.75 10.25
CA ARG A 33 -6.57 -6.19 10.43
C ARG A 33 -5.31 -6.64 9.71
N LYS A 34 -5.04 -6.13 8.50
CA LYS A 34 -3.78 -6.40 7.77
C LYS A 34 -2.57 -5.86 8.52
N LEU A 35 -2.64 -4.66 9.08
CA LEU A 35 -1.56 -4.06 9.87
C LEU A 35 -1.30 -4.86 11.15
N GLN A 36 -2.36 -5.25 11.88
CA GLN A 36 -2.23 -6.11 13.07
C GLN A 36 -1.58 -7.46 12.73
N ARG A 37 -2.03 -8.11 11.65
CA ARG A 37 -1.44 -9.37 11.19
C ARG A 37 0.02 -9.19 10.76
N ALA A 38 0.35 -8.09 10.10
CA ALA A 38 1.72 -7.79 9.68
C ALA A 38 2.64 -7.60 10.89
N LEU A 39 2.20 -6.90 11.94
CA LEU A 39 2.95 -6.74 13.19
C LEU A 39 3.25 -8.09 13.86
N MET A 40 2.27 -9.01 13.90
CA MET A 40 2.47 -10.36 14.43
C MET A 40 3.48 -11.19 13.62
N GLN A 41 3.64 -10.86 12.34
CA GLN A 41 4.53 -11.56 11.41
C GLN A 41 5.64 -10.62 10.91
N PHE A 42 6.22 -9.84 11.81
CA PHE A 42 7.21 -8.80 11.48
C PHE A 42 8.48 -9.34 10.82
N PHE A 43 8.88 -10.57 11.18
CA PHE A 43 10.06 -11.24 10.66
C PHE A 43 9.93 -11.63 9.18
N LYS A 44 8.71 -11.62 8.64
CA LYS A 44 8.50 -11.90 7.23
C LYS A 44 8.85 -10.69 6.38
N PRO A 45 9.77 -10.82 5.40
CA PRO A 45 10.22 -9.70 4.59
C PRO A 45 9.09 -9.12 3.75
N GLU A 46 8.09 -9.92 3.33
CA GLU A 46 6.96 -9.40 2.53
C GLU A 46 6.12 -8.39 3.31
N ASN A 47 6.12 -8.48 4.64
CA ASN A 47 5.36 -7.60 5.53
C ASN A 47 6.10 -6.31 5.87
N TYR A 48 7.38 -6.16 5.50
CA TYR A 48 8.22 -5.03 5.92
C TYR A 48 7.56 -3.67 5.75
N PHE A 49 6.94 -3.42 4.58
CA PHE A 49 6.27 -2.13 4.30
C PHE A 49 5.03 -1.92 5.17
N LEU A 50 4.24 -2.96 5.42
CA LEU A 50 3.06 -2.88 6.28
C LEU A 50 3.44 -2.68 7.74
N VAL A 51 4.50 -3.34 8.20
CA VAL A 51 5.04 -3.19 9.57
C VAL A 51 5.58 -1.78 9.77
N ARG A 52 6.33 -1.26 8.80
CA ARG A 52 6.84 0.11 8.83
C ARG A 52 5.71 1.14 8.91
N ASP A 53 4.66 0.96 8.10
CA ASP A 53 3.48 1.83 8.14
C ASP A 53 2.73 1.73 9.48
N ALA A 54 2.61 0.52 10.05
CA ALA A 54 1.98 0.29 11.34
C ALA A 54 2.76 0.97 12.48
N LEU A 55 4.09 0.83 12.49
CA LEU A 55 4.96 1.48 13.47
C LEU A 55 4.92 3.00 13.36
N ALA A 56 4.87 3.54 12.14
CA ALA A 56 4.70 4.98 11.91
C ALA A 56 3.36 5.49 12.46
N GLN A 57 2.26 4.75 12.23
CA GLN A 57 0.95 5.10 12.77
C GLN A 57 0.87 5.00 14.30
N ALA A 58 1.60 4.05 14.89
CA ALA A 58 1.70 3.90 16.34
C ALA A 58 2.64 4.92 17.00
N GLY A 59 3.32 5.78 16.23
CA GLY A 59 4.33 6.70 16.74
C GLY A 59 5.60 6.00 17.25
N ARG A 60 5.81 4.73 16.89
CA ARG A 60 6.93 3.88 17.31
C ARG A 60 7.99 3.72 16.22
N ALA A 61 8.36 4.82 15.60
CA ALA A 61 9.41 4.85 14.59
C ALA A 61 10.81 4.57 15.18
N ASP A 62 10.95 4.63 16.51
CA ASP A 62 12.13 4.22 17.28
C ASP A 62 12.53 2.76 17.02
N LEU A 63 11.55 1.90 16.71
CA LEU A 63 11.77 0.47 16.48
C LEU A 63 12.25 0.15 15.05
N ILE A 64 12.64 1.16 14.27
CA ILE A 64 13.10 1.02 12.88
C ILE A 64 14.61 1.26 12.82
N GLY A 65 15.39 0.19 12.58
CA GLY A 65 16.82 0.30 12.24
C GLY A 65 17.81 0.50 13.38
N GLY A 66 17.40 0.33 14.65
CA GLY A 66 18.29 0.27 15.80
C GLY A 66 18.73 -1.16 16.17
N CYS A 67 19.62 -1.30 17.16
CA CYS A 67 20.05 -2.60 17.70
C CYS A 67 18.87 -3.39 18.29
N ASP A 68 17.93 -2.69 18.94
CA ASP A 68 16.67 -3.25 19.47
C ASP A 68 15.48 -3.01 18.53
N GLY A 69 15.76 -2.70 17.25
CA GLY A 69 14.73 -2.45 16.24
C GLY A 69 13.99 -3.72 15.85
N LEU A 70 12.67 -3.62 15.71
CA LEU A 70 11.83 -4.73 15.24
C LEU A 70 12.07 -5.03 13.76
N ILE A 71 12.38 -3.99 12.98
CA ILE A 71 12.68 -4.08 11.55
C ILE A 71 13.95 -3.29 11.21
N PRO A 72 14.69 -3.67 10.16
CA PRO A 72 15.85 -2.89 9.71
C PRO A 72 15.42 -1.51 9.17
N ALA A 73 16.35 -0.54 9.09
CA ALA A 73 16.07 0.78 8.52
C ALA A 73 15.77 0.74 7.01
N GLN A 74 16.46 -0.16 6.31
CA GLN A 74 16.35 -0.35 4.87
C GLN A 74 15.57 -1.62 4.58
N PRO A 75 14.67 -1.59 3.57
CA PRO A 75 13.94 -2.78 3.16
C PRO A 75 14.90 -3.86 2.66
N PRO A 76 14.74 -5.13 3.08
CA PRO A 76 15.50 -6.22 2.50
C PRO A 76 15.12 -6.40 1.02
N LYS A 77 16.04 -6.95 0.21
CA LYS A 77 15.83 -7.17 -1.24
C LYS A 77 14.56 -7.98 -1.51
N GLU A 78 14.32 -9.01 -0.71
CA GLU A 78 13.15 -9.87 -0.78
C GLU A 78 11.83 -9.10 -0.59
N ALA A 79 11.79 -8.10 0.30
CA ALA A 79 10.60 -7.25 0.47
C ALA A 79 10.31 -6.45 -0.80
N ILE A 80 11.36 -5.91 -1.42
CA ILE A 80 11.26 -5.12 -2.66
C ILE A 80 10.76 -6.02 -3.80
N GLU A 81 11.32 -7.22 -3.93
CA GLU A 81 10.93 -8.21 -4.92
C GLU A 81 9.49 -8.69 -4.72
N ALA A 82 9.08 -8.98 -3.48
CA ALA A 82 7.70 -9.35 -3.16
C ALA A 82 6.72 -8.23 -3.54
N LYS A 83 7.05 -6.96 -3.22
CA LYS A 83 6.24 -5.80 -3.61
C LYS A 83 6.15 -5.66 -5.13
N ARG A 84 7.27 -5.85 -5.85
CA ARG A 84 7.30 -5.85 -7.33
C ARG A 84 6.43 -6.97 -7.91
N ARG A 85 6.52 -8.18 -7.35
CA ARG A 85 5.73 -9.34 -7.78
C ARG A 85 4.24 -9.07 -7.62
N GLN A 86 3.81 -8.58 -6.46
CA GLN A 86 2.41 -8.23 -6.21
C GLN A 86 1.90 -7.15 -7.18
N ALA A 87 2.71 -6.10 -7.43
CA ALA A 87 2.35 -5.06 -8.40
C ALA A 87 2.19 -5.63 -9.83
N ASN A 88 3.11 -6.51 -10.25
CA ASN A 88 3.01 -7.18 -11.55
C ASN A 88 1.81 -8.13 -11.63
N GLU A 89 1.46 -8.80 -10.54
CA GLU A 89 0.29 -9.69 -10.48
C GLU A 89 -1.02 -8.91 -10.60
N THR A 90 -1.15 -7.77 -9.92
CA THR A 90 -2.32 -6.90 -10.09
C THR A 90 -2.48 -6.42 -11.52
N LEU A 91 -1.36 -6.10 -12.19
CA LEU A 91 -1.38 -5.69 -13.60
C LEU A 91 -1.77 -6.82 -14.57
N ARG A 92 -1.48 -8.09 -14.22
CA ARG A 92 -1.86 -9.24 -15.05
C ARG A 92 -3.37 -9.47 -15.11
N GLY A 93 -4.13 -9.03 -14.10
CA GLY A 93 -5.60 -9.09 -14.10
C GLY A 93 -6.27 -8.00 -14.95
N ASP A 94 -5.56 -6.90 -15.20
CA ASP A 94 -6.03 -5.74 -15.94
C ASP A 94 -5.84 -5.92 -17.46
N HIS A 95 -6.50 -6.93 -18.01
CA HIS A 95 -6.54 -7.25 -19.45
C HIS A 95 -7.07 -6.13 -20.35
N TYR A 96 -7.67 -5.06 -19.79
CA TYR A 96 -8.20 -3.91 -20.54
C TYR A 96 -7.34 -2.64 -20.47
N HIS A 97 -6.29 -2.59 -19.65
CA HIS A 97 -5.49 -1.38 -19.42
C HIS A 97 -3.99 -1.64 -19.63
N THR A 98 -3.62 -2.23 -20.75
CA THR A 98 -2.24 -2.14 -21.23
C THR A 98 -1.98 -0.69 -21.68
N VAL A 99 -1.29 0.08 -20.85
CA VAL A 99 -0.62 1.29 -21.35
C VAL A 99 0.44 0.77 -22.32
N ALA A 100 0.19 0.89 -23.62
CA ALA A 100 1.15 0.45 -24.63
C ALA A 100 2.50 1.09 -24.35
N ASN A 101 3.54 0.26 -24.21
CA ASN A 101 4.88 0.76 -24.08
C ASN A 101 5.38 1.15 -25.49
N PRO A 102 5.56 2.44 -25.80
CA PRO A 102 5.94 2.87 -27.14
C PRO A 102 7.34 2.38 -27.56
N ALA A 103 8.16 1.87 -26.62
CA ALA A 103 9.48 1.30 -26.93
C ALA A 103 9.41 -0.12 -27.53
N THR A 104 8.35 -0.88 -27.26
CA THR A 104 8.16 -2.26 -27.75
C THR A 104 7.32 -2.35 -29.02
N GLY A 105 6.87 -1.22 -29.58
CA GLY A 105 6.10 -1.18 -30.84
C GLY A 105 4.66 -1.71 -30.72
N GLU A 106 4.14 -1.86 -29.51
CA GLU A 106 2.77 -2.32 -29.26
C GLU A 106 1.74 -1.23 -29.64
N LYS A 107 0.62 -1.65 -30.23
CA LYS A 107 -0.46 -0.73 -30.64
C LYS A 107 -1.15 -0.15 -29.39
N PRO A 108 -1.31 1.19 -29.27
CA PRO A 108 -2.03 1.81 -28.15
C PRO A 108 -3.46 1.28 -28.02
N GLY A 109 -3.85 0.87 -26.81
CA GLY A 109 -5.22 0.49 -26.50
C GLY A 109 -6.22 1.64 -26.69
N GLU A 110 -7.51 1.30 -26.79
CA GLU A 110 -8.60 2.18 -27.25
C GLU A 110 -8.78 3.49 -26.46
N ARG A 111 -8.32 3.57 -25.20
CA ARG A 111 -8.12 4.87 -24.53
C ARG A 111 -6.72 5.39 -24.87
N GLY A 112 -6.63 6.04 -26.02
CA GLY A 112 -5.42 6.64 -26.56
C GLY A 112 -4.74 7.61 -25.59
N ALA A 113 -3.83 7.09 -24.76
CA ALA A 113 -2.60 7.81 -24.45
C ALA A 113 -1.75 7.72 -25.72
N GLY A 114 -1.98 8.64 -26.66
CA GLY A 114 -1.04 8.84 -27.76
C GLY A 114 0.38 9.02 -27.19
N PRO A 115 1.43 8.70 -27.96
CA PRO A 115 2.80 8.86 -27.50
C PRO A 115 2.98 10.25 -26.87
N PRO A 116 3.73 10.37 -25.75
CA PRO A 116 3.94 11.66 -25.10
C PRO A 116 4.39 12.65 -26.17
N LYS A 117 3.51 13.63 -26.48
CA LYS A 117 3.81 14.61 -27.53
C LYS A 117 5.12 15.28 -27.10
N PRO A 118 6.16 15.33 -27.95
CA PRO A 118 7.39 16.01 -27.59
C PRO A 118 7.00 17.43 -27.17
N ALA A 119 7.44 17.86 -26.00
CA ALA A 119 7.33 19.23 -25.53
C ALA A 119 8.26 20.10 -26.41
N GLY A 120 7.87 20.27 -27.66
CA GLY A 120 8.56 21.05 -28.68
C GLY A 120 7.87 22.37 -28.90
N TYR A 121 8.66 23.36 -29.32
CA TYR A 121 8.21 24.66 -29.77
C TYR A 121 7.12 24.52 -30.84
N ARG A 122 5.90 24.98 -30.53
CA ARG A 122 4.74 24.95 -31.44
C ARG A 122 4.42 26.40 -31.88
N PRO A 123 5.05 26.90 -32.95
CA PRO A 123 4.77 28.24 -33.44
C PRO A 123 3.30 28.35 -33.89
N GLY A 124 2.61 29.42 -33.50
CA GLY A 124 1.22 29.71 -33.93
C GLY A 124 0.11 29.36 -32.93
N ARG A 125 0.42 29.03 -31.66
CA ARG A 125 -0.62 28.87 -30.63
C ARG A 125 -1.25 30.23 -30.30
N LYS A 126 -2.57 30.33 -30.39
CA LYS A 126 -3.35 31.56 -30.10
C LYS A 126 -3.11 32.19 -28.71
N THR A 127 -2.46 31.47 -27.79
CA THR A 127 -2.09 31.95 -26.44
C THR A 127 -0.65 32.48 -26.33
N GLN A 128 0.15 32.46 -27.41
CA GLN A 128 1.45 33.12 -27.42
C GLN A 128 1.27 34.63 -27.66
N VAL A 129 1.22 35.42 -26.58
CA VAL A 129 1.37 36.86 -26.67
C VAL A 129 2.87 37.17 -26.70
N ARG A 130 3.34 37.78 -27.80
CA ARG A 130 4.74 38.21 -27.94
C ARG A 130 4.94 39.44 -27.03
N ARG A 131 5.66 39.29 -25.92
CA ARG A 131 6.03 40.42 -25.06
C ARG A 131 6.93 41.36 -25.87
N ARG A 132 6.42 42.51 -26.29
CA ARG A 132 7.21 43.55 -26.95
C ARG A 132 8.17 44.17 -25.92
N LYS A 133 9.42 44.38 -26.35
CA LYS A 133 10.45 45.09 -25.61
C LYS A 133 10.38 46.58 -25.95
#